data_AF-A0A1V4R056-F1
#
_entry.id   AF-A0A1V4R056-F1
#
_cell.length_a   1.000
_cell.length_b   1.000
_cell.length_c   1.000
_cell.angle_alpha   90.00
_cell.angle_beta   90.00
_cell.angle_gamma   90.00
#
_symmetry.space_group_name_H-M   'P 1'
#
loop_
_entity.id
_entity.type
_entity.pdbx_description
1 polymer ?
#
loop_
_entity_poly.entity_id
_entity_poly.type
_entity_poly.pdbx_seq_one_letter_code
_entity_poly.pdbx_strand_id
1 'polypeptide(L)'
;MGTFSFNMGKQLSTGEGGMAVTDDDHLAAEINKRIIFGESPEVLSSNHRMTEFQAAVGVAQLRKVPGYLRTYRRAREVLDEAIADCPWLELRRPLPRSLVSPYIWSCIFRGERAGIDYGIFQAALRQLGEEFGTGFTQRPAYMYRIFRNPNAYDNKGCPYNCHLYRRKVDWKPGLCPRAEDVLPRLVCTSNVITVAEARRKAKLLKRAIELAEAGAVEPLRYSQVGKHVLAVVKDYGPLEPLEVARILEKRGIGHFTEHQMLSTMEALRDRFPFKLSHGGPRKFAYHDLSETGESLSRSA
;
A
#
# COMPACT_ATOMS: atom_id res chain seq x y z
N MET A 1 -23.19 -3.41 -12.20
CA MET A 1 -22.83 -3.93 -10.86
C MET A 1 -21.72 -3.12 -10.21
N GLY A 2 -21.93 -2.69 -8.97
CA GLY A 2 -20.90 -2.17 -8.06
C GLY A 2 -20.64 -3.15 -6.92
N THR A 3 -19.42 -3.13 -6.38
CA THR A 3 -19.01 -3.97 -5.25
C THR A 3 -18.35 -3.15 -4.15
N PHE A 4 -18.65 -3.48 -2.90
CA PHE A 4 -18.15 -2.80 -1.72
C PHE A 4 -17.55 -3.83 -0.75
N SER A 5 -16.44 -3.46 -0.15
CA SER A 5 -15.82 -4.20 0.95
C SER A 5 -16.15 -3.48 2.26
N PHE A 6 -16.45 -4.26 3.30
CA PHE A 6 -16.67 -3.79 4.67
C PHE A 6 -15.62 -4.33 5.64
N ASN A 7 -14.42 -4.63 5.13
CA ASN A 7 -13.28 -4.97 5.95
C ASN A 7 -12.97 -3.84 6.96
N MET A 8 -12.32 -4.21 8.06
CA MET A 8 -11.98 -3.34 9.19
C MET A 8 -11.50 -1.93 8.82
N GLY A 9 -10.67 -1.79 7.78
CA GLY A 9 -10.09 -0.50 7.38
C GLY A 9 -11.00 0.43 6.54
N LYS A 10 -12.17 -0.03 6.10
CA LYS A 10 -13.04 0.72 5.18
C LYS A 10 -13.83 1.80 5.92
N GLN A 11 -14.33 2.79 5.17
CA GLN A 11 -15.13 3.89 5.74
C GLN A 11 -16.39 3.35 6.45
N LEU A 12 -17.05 2.36 5.83
CA LEU A 12 -18.08 1.53 6.45
C LEU A 12 -17.45 0.18 6.74
N SER A 13 -17.30 -0.15 8.02
CA SER A 13 -16.65 -1.38 8.46
C SER A 13 -17.60 -2.23 9.30
N THR A 14 -17.58 -3.54 9.05
CA THR A 14 -18.26 -4.58 9.84
C THR A 14 -17.26 -5.64 10.34
N GLY A 15 -15.97 -5.27 10.40
CA GLY A 15 -14.86 -6.20 10.62
C GLY A 15 -14.50 -6.94 9.33
N GLU A 16 -15.45 -7.74 8.82
CA GLU A 16 -15.41 -8.37 7.50
C GLU A 16 -16.80 -8.30 6.84
N GLY A 17 -16.84 -8.39 5.52
CA GLY A 17 -18.07 -8.41 4.75
C GLY A 17 -17.98 -7.68 3.41
N GLY A 18 -19.09 -7.69 2.68
CA GLY A 18 -19.19 -6.98 1.42
C GLY A 18 -20.62 -6.84 0.94
N MET A 19 -20.80 -6.02 -0.09
CA MET A 19 -22.10 -5.76 -0.72
C MET A 19 -21.91 -5.65 -2.22
N ALA A 20 -22.77 -6.34 -2.97
CA ALA A 20 -22.91 -6.13 -4.40
C ALA A 20 -24.22 -5.36 -4.65
N VAL A 21 -24.18 -4.39 -5.55
CA VAL A 21 -25.36 -3.62 -5.98
C VAL A 21 -25.44 -3.63 -7.49
N THR A 22 -26.64 -3.58 -8.03
CA THR A 22 -26.88 -3.49 -9.46
C THR A 22 -28.25 -2.87 -9.70
N ASP A 23 -28.42 -2.20 -10.84
CA ASP A 23 -29.65 -1.62 -11.36
C ASP A 23 -30.32 -2.54 -12.41
N ASP A 24 -29.81 -3.76 -12.54
CA ASP A 24 -30.28 -4.81 -13.45
C ASP A 24 -30.87 -5.97 -12.63
N ASP A 25 -32.18 -6.17 -12.73
CA ASP A 25 -32.92 -7.19 -11.99
C ASP A 25 -32.48 -8.61 -12.33
N HIS A 26 -32.13 -8.87 -13.60
CA HIS A 26 -31.63 -10.16 -14.04
C HIS A 26 -30.26 -10.44 -13.38
N LEU A 27 -29.37 -9.44 -13.38
CA LEU A 27 -28.07 -9.58 -12.70
C LEU A 27 -28.24 -9.72 -11.18
N ALA A 28 -29.21 -9.04 -10.57
CA ALA A 28 -29.51 -9.19 -9.15
C ALA A 28 -29.96 -10.62 -8.81
N ALA A 29 -30.83 -11.22 -9.63
CA ALA A 29 -31.23 -12.61 -9.49
C ALA A 29 -30.02 -13.56 -9.62
N GLU A 30 -29.18 -13.37 -10.62
CA GLU A 30 -27.99 -14.21 -10.84
C GLU A 30 -26.95 -14.09 -9.70
N ILE A 31 -26.79 -12.91 -9.10
CA ILE A 31 -25.94 -12.72 -7.91
C ILE A 31 -26.52 -13.49 -6.73
N ASN A 32 -27.82 -13.33 -6.45
CA ASN A 32 -28.47 -13.96 -5.29
C ASN A 32 -28.39 -15.49 -5.33
N LYS A 33 -28.57 -16.11 -6.51
CA LYS A 33 -28.37 -17.55 -6.71
C LYS A 33 -26.97 -18.04 -6.31
N ARG A 34 -25.97 -17.17 -6.33
CA ARG A 34 -24.55 -17.49 -6.06
C ARG A 34 -24.11 -17.13 -4.63
N ILE A 35 -24.93 -16.46 -3.82
CA ILE A 35 -24.56 -16.13 -2.43
C ILE A 35 -24.55 -17.38 -1.54
N ILE A 36 -25.45 -18.32 -1.81
CA ILE A 36 -25.66 -19.54 -1.04
C ILE A 36 -25.80 -20.71 -2.02
N PHE A 37 -25.09 -21.82 -1.77
CA PHE A 37 -25.23 -23.04 -2.56
C PHE A 37 -26.58 -23.76 -2.32
N GLY A 38 -27.38 -23.33 -1.34
CA GLY A 38 -28.72 -23.83 -1.04
C GLY A 38 -28.74 -25.27 -0.49
N GLU A 39 -29.93 -25.78 -0.17
CA GLU A 39 -30.13 -27.22 0.09
C GLU A 39 -30.31 -28.01 -1.22
N SER A 40 -30.76 -27.33 -2.28
CA SER A 40 -30.84 -27.83 -3.66
C SER A 40 -30.28 -26.77 -4.61
N PRO A 41 -28.96 -26.80 -4.90
CA PRO A 41 -28.31 -25.78 -5.72
C PRO A 41 -28.85 -25.73 -7.16
N GLU A 42 -29.31 -24.56 -7.61
CA GLU A 42 -29.55 -24.28 -9.04
C GLU A 42 -28.23 -24.05 -9.79
N VAL A 43 -27.23 -23.49 -9.13
CA VAL A 43 -25.90 -23.18 -9.68
C VAL A 43 -24.80 -23.61 -8.73
N LEU A 44 -23.69 -24.08 -9.28
CA LEU A 44 -22.49 -24.34 -8.49
C LEU A 44 -21.94 -23.01 -7.95
N SER A 45 -21.93 -22.85 -6.62
CA SER A 45 -21.37 -21.69 -5.95
C SER A 45 -20.72 -22.03 -4.61
N SER A 46 -19.98 -21.09 -4.05
CA SER A 46 -19.50 -21.13 -2.67
C SER A 46 -20.48 -20.42 -1.72
N ASN A 47 -20.29 -20.61 -0.41
CA ASN A 47 -21.06 -19.88 0.59
C ASN A 47 -20.42 -18.50 0.85
N HIS A 48 -21.09 -17.45 0.39
CA HIS A 48 -20.70 -16.05 0.56
C HIS A 48 -21.64 -15.29 1.52
N ARG A 49 -22.43 -16.00 2.33
CA ARG A 49 -23.34 -15.35 3.29
C ARG A 49 -22.58 -14.50 4.29
N MET A 50 -23.04 -13.25 4.43
CA MET A 50 -22.70 -12.42 5.58
C MET A 50 -23.49 -12.90 6.80
N THR A 51 -22.88 -12.88 7.98
CA THR A 51 -23.61 -13.26 9.21
C THR A 51 -24.57 -12.16 9.64
N GLU A 52 -25.66 -12.53 10.32
CA GLU A 52 -26.63 -11.57 10.87
C GLU A 52 -25.97 -10.54 11.81
N PHE A 53 -24.95 -10.94 12.57
CA PHE A 53 -24.20 -10.02 13.42
C PHE A 53 -23.50 -8.93 12.61
N GLN A 54 -22.79 -9.31 11.55
CA GLN A 54 -22.12 -8.35 10.68
C GLN A 54 -23.16 -7.47 9.95
N ALA A 55 -24.27 -8.05 9.49
CA ALA A 55 -25.34 -7.32 8.83
C ALA A 55 -25.99 -6.27 9.75
N ALA A 56 -26.26 -6.63 11.01
CA ALA A 56 -26.81 -5.71 12.01
C ALA A 56 -25.86 -4.52 12.27
N VAL A 57 -24.56 -4.77 12.39
CA VAL A 57 -23.55 -3.70 12.48
C VAL A 57 -23.55 -2.84 11.21
N GLY A 58 -23.61 -3.46 10.03
CA GLY A 58 -23.67 -2.77 8.75
C GLY A 58 -24.86 -1.82 8.63
N VAL A 59 -26.06 -2.27 8.98
CA VAL A 59 -27.29 -1.45 9.00
C VAL A 59 -27.14 -0.25 9.93
N ALA A 60 -26.58 -0.45 11.13
CA ALA A 60 -26.34 0.64 12.07
C ALA A 60 -25.28 1.64 11.56
N GLN A 61 -24.22 1.15 10.90
CA GLN A 61 -23.15 1.97 10.31
C GLN A 61 -23.65 2.77 9.09
N LEU A 62 -24.50 2.17 8.24
CA LEU A 62 -25.00 2.78 7.01
C LEU A 62 -25.70 4.12 7.28
N ARG A 63 -26.49 4.18 8.37
CA ARG A 63 -27.18 5.41 8.82
C ARG A 63 -26.20 6.52 9.21
N LYS A 64 -24.97 6.18 9.61
CA LYS A 64 -23.93 7.13 10.05
C LYS A 64 -23.01 7.59 8.91
N VAL A 65 -23.06 6.92 7.74
CA VAL A 65 -22.21 7.22 6.57
C VAL A 65 -22.13 8.69 6.21
N PRO A 66 -23.27 9.41 6.06
CA PRO A 66 -23.20 10.81 5.66
C PRO A 66 -22.42 11.66 6.67
N GLY A 67 -22.50 11.31 7.96
CA GLY A 67 -21.81 11.99 9.06
C GLY A 67 -20.29 11.85 8.98
N TYR A 68 -19.77 10.63 9.00
CA TYR A 68 -18.33 10.43 8.96
C TYR A 68 -17.71 10.82 7.61
N LEU A 69 -18.42 10.66 6.49
CA LEU A 69 -17.89 11.13 5.20
C LEU A 69 -17.74 12.65 5.14
N ARG A 70 -18.59 13.43 5.83
CA ARG A 70 -18.36 14.89 5.97
C ARG A 70 -17.05 15.16 6.71
N THR A 71 -16.81 14.46 7.83
CA THR A 71 -15.56 14.58 8.59
C THR A 71 -14.35 14.21 7.74
N TYR A 72 -14.40 13.08 7.01
CA TYR A 72 -13.29 12.62 6.19
C TYR A 72 -13.01 13.54 5.01
N ARG A 73 -14.04 14.14 4.38
CA ARG A 73 -13.82 15.18 3.36
C ARG A 73 -13.15 16.41 3.94
N ARG A 74 -13.57 16.88 5.12
CA ARG A 74 -12.91 18.01 5.78
C ARG A 74 -11.46 17.69 6.17
N ALA A 75 -11.19 16.47 6.63
CA ALA A 75 -9.84 15.98 6.88
C ALA A 75 -8.99 15.95 5.60
N ARG A 76 -9.57 15.51 4.48
CA ARG A 76 -8.92 15.53 3.16
C ARG A 76 -8.55 16.94 2.72
N GLU A 77 -9.48 17.89 2.85
CA GLU A 77 -9.24 19.30 2.50
C GLU A 77 -8.05 19.88 3.27
N VAL A 78 -7.94 19.59 4.57
CA VAL A 78 -6.80 20.04 5.41
C VAL A 78 -5.46 19.48 4.89
N LEU A 79 -5.44 18.23 4.43
CA LEU A 79 -4.23 17.62 3.86
C LEU A 79 -3.95 18.15 2.44
N ASP A 80 -4.99 18.38 1.64
CA ASP A 80 -4.87 18.98 0.31
C ASP A 80 -4.30 20.41 0.40
N GLU A 81 -4.79 21.22 1.34
CA GLU A 81 -4.27 22.57 1.68
C GLU A 81 -2.82 22.52 2.18
N ALA A 82 -2.38 21.40 2.78
CA ALA A 82 -1.04 21.28 3.33
C ALA A 82 0.06 21.28 2.26
N ILE A 83 -0.28 20.90 1.03
CA ILE A 83 0.66 20.79 -0.09
C ILE A 83 0.29 21.71 -1.27
N ALA A 84 -0.71 22.58 -1.11
CA ALA A 84 -1.24 23.40 -2.20
C ALA A 84 -0.18 24.27 -2.89
N ASP A 85 0.77 24.80 -2.11
CA ASP A 85 1.86 25.66 -2.57
C ASP A 85 3.17 24.88 -2.87
N CYS A 86 3.16 23.55 -2.70
CA CYS A 86 4.34 22.72 -2.94
C CYS A 86 4.44 22.33 -4.42
N PRO A 87 5.45 22.80 -5.19
CA PRO A 87 5.51 22.58 -6.64
C PRO A 87 5.86 21.13 -7.03
N TRP A 88 6.41 20.37 -6.08
CA TRP A 88 6.90 19.00 -6.29
C TRP A 88 6.03 17.92 -5.61
N LEU A 89 4.91 18.28 -4.97
CA LEU A 89 3.88 17.33 -4.53
C LEU A 89 2.56 17.62 -5.28
N GLU A 90 2.19 16.70 -6.16
CA GLU A 90 1.04 16.88 -7.05
C GLU A 90 -0.25 16.33 -6.42
N LEU A 91 -1.22 17.22 -6.24
CA LEU A 91 -2.55 16.91 -5.68
C LEU A 91 -3.38 16.02 -6.61
N ARG A 92 -4.02 15.00 -6.03
CA ARG A 92 -5.07 14.25 -6.73
C ARG A 92 -6.37 15.06 -6.76
N ARG A 93 -6.62 15.76 -7.85
CA ARG A 93 -7.86 16.55 -8.01
C ARG A 93 -9.08 15.64 -8.23
N PRO A 94 -10.21 15.90 -7.56
CA PRO A 94 -11.46 15.20 -7.85
C PRO A 94 -11.93 15.55 -9.27
N LEU A 95 -12.62 14.61 -9.92
CA LEU A 95 -13.25 14.88 -11.22
C LEU A 95 -14.41 15.87 -11.05
N PRO A 96 -14.72 16.69 -12.08
CA PRO A 96 -15.90 17.54 -12.06
C PRO A 96 -17.16 16.72 -11.76
N ARG A 97 -18.06 17.30 -10.94
CA ARG A 97 -19.34 16.67 -10.54
C ARG A 97 -19.18 15.33 -9.79
N SER A 98 -18.05 15.09 -9.14
CA SER A 98 -17.85 13.92 -8.27
C SER A 98 -17.89 14.29 -6.79
N LEU A 99 -18.40 13.38 -5.97
CA LEU A 99 -18.27 13.44 -4.51
C LEU A 99 -17.24 12.42 -4.05
N VAL A 100 -16.19 12.87 -3.39
CA VAL A 100 -15.15 11.97 -2.88
C VAL A 100 -15.63 11.30 -1.59
N SER A 101 -15.49 9.98 -1.53
CA SER A 101 -15.54 9.18 -0.29
C SER A 101 -14.11 8.82 0.09
N PRO A 102 -13.44 9.59 0.98
CA PRO A 102 -12.02 9.39 1.24
C PRO A 102 -11.77 8.10 2.03
N TYR A 103 -10.89 7.24 1.53
CA TYR A 103 -10.38 6.07 2.25
C TYR A 103 -8.89 6.29 2.59
N ILE A 104 -8.09 6.55 1.56
CA ILE A 104 -6.68 6.90 1.65
C ILE A 104 -6.50 8.30 1.04
N TRP A 105 -5.78 9.16 1.74
CA TRP A 105 -5.29 10.41 1.21
C TRP A 105 -4.01 10.14 0.45
N SER A 106 -3.84 10.74 -0.74
CA SER A 106 -2.61 10.61 -1.50
C SER A 106 -2.32 11.81 -2.39
N CYS A 107 -1.02 12.04 -2.59
CA CYS A 107 -0.46 12.91 -3.62
C CYS A 107 0.65 12.17 -4.39
N ILE A 108 1.14 12.78 -5.47
CA ILE A 108 2.21 12.21 -6.31
C ILE A 108 3.49 13.01 -6.09
N PHE A 109 4.58 12.33 -5.74
CA PHE A 109 5.89 12.92 -5.65
C PHE A 109 6.49 13.22 -7.03
N ARG A 110 6.84 14.49 -7.24
CA ARG A 110 7.44 15.06 -8.45
C ARG A 110 8.67 15.89 -8.07
N GLY A 111 9.51 15.35 -7.19
CA GLY A 111 10.72 15.99 -6.67
C GLY A 111 11.66 16.52 -7.75
N GLU A 112 11.68 15.89 -8.92
CA GLU A 112 12.44 16.35 -10.08
C GLU A 112 12.12 17.79 -10.50
N ARG A 113 10.92 18.31 -10.19
CA ARG A 113 10.52 19.70 -10.48
C ARG A 113 11.22 20.74 -9.61
N ALA A 114 11.83 20.31 -8.50
CA ALA A 114 12.48 21.18 -7.52
C ALA A 114 13.87 20.67 -7.09
N GLY A 115 14.42 19.66 -7.77
CA GLY A 115 15.71 19.06 -7.39
C GLY A 115 15.69 18.29 -6.07
N ILE A 116 14.52 17.85 -5.60
CA ILE A 116 14.36 17.08 -4.37
C ILE A 116 14.46 15.59 -4.69
N ASP A 117 15.44 14.91 -4.11
CA ASP A 117 15.56 13.45 -4.18
C ASP A 117 14.46 12.76 -3.35
N TYR A 118 13.95 11.64 -3.84
CA TYR A 118 12.87 10.92 -3.17
C TYR A 118 13.29 10.33 -1.83
N GLY A 119 14.52 9.84 -1.73
CA GLY A 119 15.10 9.32 -0.49
C GLY A 119 15.25 10.40 0.58
N ILE A 120 15.59 11.63 0.19
CA ILE A 120 15.61 12.79 1.10
C ILE A 120 14.22 13.08 1.66
N PHE A 121 13.19 13.09 0.82
CA PHE A 121 11.83 13.31 1.31
C PHE A 121 11.32 12.15 2.18
N GLN A 122 11.60 10.90 1.80
CA GLN A 122 11.32 9.73 2.63
C GLN A 122 12.00 9.84 4.00
N ALA A 123 13.25 10.29 4.03
CA ALA A 123 13.98 10.50 5.27
C ALA A 123 13.35 11.58 6.16
N ALA A 124 12.89 12.70 5.57
CA ALA A 124 12.19 13.76 6.29
C ALA A 124 10.88 13.27 6.91
N LEU A 125 10.06 12.51 6.15
CA LEU A 125 8.82 11.92 6.66
C LEU A 125 9.08 10.97 7.83
N ARG A 126 10.17 10.19 7.77
CA ARG A 126 10.54 9.24 8.83
C ARG A 126 10.96 9.92 10.11
N GLN A 127 11.77 10.98 10.03
CA GLN A 127 12.20 11.76 11.20
C GLN A 127 11.03 12.39 11.96
N LEU A 128 9.92 12.64 11.27
CA LEU A 128 8.72 13.24 11.81
C LEU A 128 7.65 12.22 12.23
N GLY A 129 8.00 10.93 12.29
CA GLY A 129 7.16 9.89 12.89
C GLY A 129 6.41 9.00 11.91
N GLU A 130 6.82 8.93 10.63
CA GLU A 130 6.34 7.93 9.66
C GLU A 130 4.81 7.95 9.41
N GLU A 131 4.19 9.12 9.56
CA GLU A 131 2.73 9.29 9.41
C GLU A 131 2.21 9.10 7.98
N PHE A 132 3.14 9.08 7.00
CA PHE A 132 2.87 8.91 5.58
C PHE A 132 3.72 7.77 5.02
N GLY A 133 3.06 6.85 4.33
CA GLY A 133 3.71 5.82 3.52
C GLY A 133 4.09 6.34 2.14
N THR A 134 5.04 5.66 1.51
CA THR A 134 5.53 5.96 0.15
C THR A 134 5.40 4.75 -0.76
N GLY A 135 5.09 5.00 -2.02
CA GLY A 135 4.94 4.00 -3.09
C GLY A 135 3.70 3.11 -3.01
N PHE A 136 2.88 3.18 -1.96
CA PHE A 136 1.72 2.29 -1.75
C PHE A 136 2.08 0.81 -1.97
N THR A 137 1.61 0.18 -3.06
CA THR A 137 1.93 -1.21 -3.44
C THR A 137 3.22 -1.37 -4.25
N GLN A 138 3.94 -0.27 -4.50
CA GLN A 138 5.17 -0.12 -5.27
C GLN A 138 5.05 -0.40 -6.78
N ARG A 139 4.10 -1.23 -7.20
CA ARG A 139 3.89 -1.59 -8.61
C ARG A 139 2.43 -1.99 -8.87
N PRO A 140 1.96 -1.90 -10.13
CA PRO A 140 0.65 -2.40 -10.52
C PRO A 140 0.49 -3.90 -10.26
N ALA A 141 -0.74 -4.34 -10.00
CA ALA A 141 -1.05 -5.73 -9.64
C ALA A 141 -0.53 -6.76 -10.66
N TYR A 142 -0.68 -6.51 -11.97
CA TYR A 142 -0.24 -7.48 -12.99
C TYR A 142 1.29 -7.72 -13.01
N MET A 143 2.08 -6.84 -12.39
CA MET A 143 3.52 -7.04 -12.26
C MET A 143 3.91 -7.93 -11.08
N TYR A 144 2.96 -8.30 -10.21
CA TYR A 144 3.25 -9.25 -9.14
C TYR A 144 3.63 -10.61 -9.70
N ARG A 145 4.55 -11.28 -9.02
CA ARG A 145 5.10 -12.55 -9.48
C ARG A 145 4.03 -13.61 -9.68
N ILE A 146 2.99 -13.64 -8.86
CA ILE A 146 1.88 -14.59 -8.99
C ILE A 146 1.11 -14.46 -10.32
N PHE A 147 1.05 -13.25 -10.88
CA PHE A 147 0.45 -12.98 -12.19
C PHE A 147 1.47 -12.98 -13.33
N ARG A 148 2.75 -13.29 -13.09
CA ARG A 148 3.74 -13.43 -14.18
C ARG A 148 4.28 -14.85 -14.28
N ASN A 149 4.36 -15.52 -13.13
CA ASN A 149 4.76 -16.89 -12.96
C ASN A 149 3.55 -17.63 -12.39
N PRO A 150 2.61 -18.06 -13.25
CA PRO A 150 1.46 -18.79 -12.76
C PRO A 150 1.96 -20.07 -12.10
N ASN A 151 1.45 -20.31 -10.90
CA ASN A 151 1.70 -21.51 -10.11
C ASN A 151 0.44 -22.02 -9.41
N ALA A 152 -0.71 -21.38 -9.68
CA ALA A 152 -2.01 -21.84 -9.21
C ALA A 152 -2.50 -22.96 -10.14
N TYR A 153 -3.04 -24.03 -9.55
CA TYR A 153 -3.66 -25.16 -10.26
C TYR A 153 -2.75 -25.85 -11.31
N ASP A 154 -1.45 -25.97 -11.07
CA ASP A 154 -0.47 -26.49 -12.04
C ASP A 154 -0.54 -25.80 -13.42
N ASN A 155 -0.94 -24.53 -13.45
CA ASN A 155 -1.19 -23.77 -14.67
C ASN A 155 -2.28 -24.36 -15.57
N LYS A 156 -3.14 -25.23 -15.04
CA LYS A 156 -4.29 -25.76 -15.78
C LYS A 156 -5.43 -24.75 -15.68
N GLY A 157 -5.93 -24.34 -16.85
CA GLY A 157 -7.08 -23.44 -16.95
C GLY A 157 -6.74 -21.95 -16.85
N CYS A 158 -7.71 -21.17 -16.40
CA CYS A 158 -7.64 -19.71 -16.42
C CYS A 158 -6.64 -19.14 -15.37
N PRO A 159 -6.03 -17.97 -15.62
CA PRO A 159 -6.20 -17.13 -16.81
C PRO A 159 -5.32 -17.54 -18.00
N TYR A 160 -4.20 -18.23 -17.79
CA TYR A 160 -3.18 -18.44 -18.84
C TYR A 160 -3.58 -19.45 -19.93
N ASN A 161 -4.23 -20.53 -19.53
CA ASN A 161 -4.73 -21.59 -20.40
C ASN A 161 -6.27 -21.62 -20.35
N CYS A 162 -6.87 -20.41 -20.33
CA CYS A 162 -8.31 -20.27 -20.15
C CYS A 162 -9.07 -20.60 -21.43
N HIS A 163 -9.85 -21.68 -21.44
CA HIS A 163 -10.69 -22.04 -22.58
C HIS A 163 -11.77 -20.98 -22.92
N LEU A 164 -12.12 -20.11 -21.96
CA LEU A 164 -13.07 -19.02 -22.15
C LEU A 164 -12.42 -17.74 -22.72
N TYR A 165 -11.11 -17.57 -22.54
CA TYR A 165 -10.40 -16.37 -22.99
C TYR A 165 -9.61 -16.67 -24.26
N ARG A 166 -10.06 -16.13 -25.39
CA ARG A 166 -9.52 -16.46 -26.71
C ARG A 166 -8.24 -15.71 -27.10
N ARG A 167 -7.75 -14.81 -26.25
CA ARG A 167 -6.53 -14.03 -26.52
C ARG A 167 -5.36 -14.56 -25.72
N LYS A 168 -4.16 -14.24 -26.16
CA LYS A 168 -2.94 -14.51 -25.40
C LYS A 168 -2.93 -13.64 -24.14
N VAL A 169 -2.69 -14.28 -23.00
CA VAL A 169 -2.41 -13.59 -21.73
C VAL A 169 -0.93 -13.21 -21.70
N ASP A 170 -0.65 -11.92 -21.60
CA ASP A 170 0.69 -11.36 -21.46
C ASP A 170 0.63 -10.27 -20.38
N TRP A 171 1.51 -10.37 -19.39
CA TRP A 171 1.61 -9.46 -18.23
C TRP A 171 2.96 -8.74 -18.18
N LYS A 172 3.58 -8.51 -19.35
CA LYS A 172 4.84 -7.78 -19.45
C LYS A 172 4.74 -6.35 -18.89
N PRO A 173 5.85 -5.77 -18.40
CA PRO A 173 5.92 -4.33 -18.12
C PRO A 173 5.55 -3.49 -19.35
N GLY A 174 5.05 -2.28 -19.12
CA GLY A 174 4.60 -1.34 -20.16
C GLY A 174 3.11 -1.43 -20.52
N LEU A 175 2.33 -2.35 -19.94
CA LEU A 175 0.88 -2.43 -20.18
C LEU A 175 0.10 -1.26 -19.57
N CYS A 176 0.59 -0.73 -18.44
CA CYS A 176 -0.04 0.39 -17.74
C CYS A 176 1.04 1.45 -17.39
N PRO A 177 1.66 2.11 -18.38
CA PRO A 177 2.86 2.94 -18.15
C PRO A 177 2.61 4.09 -17.17
N ARG A 178 1.39 4.64 -17.13
CA ARG A 178 1.01 5.67 -16.14
C ARG A 178 0.93 5.11 -14.72
N ALA A 179 0.40 3.90 -14.54
CA ALA A 179 0.33 3.28 -13.22
C ALA A 179 1.72 2.86 -12.73
N GLU A 180 2.57 2.39 -13.65
CA GLU A 180 3.98 2.08 -13.38
C GLU A 180 4.78 3.31 -12.93
N ASP A 181 4.53 4.49 -13.51
CA ASP A 181 5.14 5.76 -13.05
C ASP A 181 4.56 6.23 -11.71
N VAL A 182 3.23 6.27 -11.59
CA VAL A 182 2.58 6.94 -10.46
C VAL A 182 2.67 6.16 -9.16
N LEU A 183 2.46 4.84 -9.18
CA LEU A 183 2.40 4.04 -7.95
C LEU A 183 3.63 4.19 -7.04
N PRO A 184 4.88 3.98 -7.51
CA PRO A 184 6.05 4.12 -6.65
C PRO A 184 6.28 5.55 -6.14
N ARG A 185 5.67 6.55 -6.79
CA ARG A 185 5.73 7.98 -6.43
C ARG A 185 4.62 8.40 -5.48
N LEU A 186 3.68 7.53 -5.14
CA LEU A 186 2.59 7.92 -4.24
C LEU A 186 3.09 8.19 -2.84
N VAL A 187 2.64 9.30 -2.26
CA VAL A 187 2.76 9.58 -0.83
C VAL A 187 1.35 9.48 -0.26
N CYS A 188 1.15 8.67 0.77
CA CYS A 188 -0.21 8.36 1.23
C CYS A 188 -0.34 8.14 2.73
N THR A 189 -1.53 8.39 3.26
CA THR A 189 -1.90 8.08 4.65
C THR A 189 -3.38 7.72 4.74
N SER A 190 -3.82 7.08 5.83
CA SER A 190 -5.26 6.84 6.04
C SER A 190 -6.01 8.18 6.10
N ASN A 191 -7.16 8.25 5.41
CA ASN A 191 -8.08 9.39 5.49
C ASN A 191 -9.31 9.06 6.35
N VAL A 192 -9.40 7.85 6.91
CA VAL A 192 -10.44 7.46 7.88
C VAL A 192 -10.04 8.00 9.25
N ILE A 193 -9.94 9.32 9.36
CA ILE A 193 -9.39 10.05 10.51
C ILE A 193 -10.23 11.27 10.86
N THR A 194 -10.03 11.80 12.06
CA THR A 194 -10.68 13.05 12.48
C THR A 194 -10.01 14.27 11.83
N VAL A 195 -10.71 15.41 11.82
CA VAL A 195 -10.13 16.69 11.35
C VAL A 195 -8.95 17.12 12.23
N ALA A 196 -8.99 16.85 13.54
CA ALA A 196 -7.91 17.18 14.46
C ALA A 196 -6.63 16.38 14.13
N GLU A 197 -6.79 15.08 13.85
CA GLU A 197 -5.68 14.23 13.42
C GLU A 197 -5.14 14.65 12.05
N ALA A 198 -6.01 15.01 11.11
CA ALA A 198 -5.60 15.54 9.81
C ALA A 198 -4.77 16.82 9.95
N ARG A 199 -5.14 17.74 10.85
CA ARG A 199 -4.35 18.94 11.16
C ARG A 199 -2.98 18.61 11.73
N ARG A 200 -2.88 17.60 12.60
CA ARG A 200 -1.59 17.11 13.14
C ARG A 200 -0.72 16.58 12.01
N LYS A 201 -1.25 15.67 11.19
CA LYS A 201 -0.55 15.09 10.03
C LYS A 201 -0.15 16.17 9.01
N ALA A 202 -1.00 17.16 8.74
CA ALA A 202 -0.71 18.29 7.85
C ALA A 202 0.48 19.12 8.34
N LYS A 203 0.58 19.41 9.65
CA LYS A 203 1.74 20.11 10.23
C LYS A 203 3.03 19.31 10.03
N LEU A 204 2.99 18.00 10.26
CA LEU A 204 4.13 17.12 10.04
C LEU A 204 4.52 17.06 8.56
N LEU A 205 3.54 17.00 7.65
CA LEU A 205 3.79 17.03 6.21
C LEU A 205 4.46 18.32 5.75
N LYS A 206 3.96 19.49 6.21
CA LYS A 206 4.59 20.78 5.93
C LYS A 206 6.03 20.84 6.46
N ARG A 207 6.25 20.34 7.68
CA ARG A 207 7.61 20.27 8.24
C ARG A 207 8.52 19.33 7.46
N ALA A 208 8.00 18.23 6.92
CA ALA A 208 8.76 17.31 6.08
C ALA A 208 9.17 17.96 4.75
N ILE A 209 8.27 18.75 4.16
CA ILE A 209 8.53 19.55 2.95
C ILE A 209 9.65 20.56 3.24
N GLU A 210 9.54 21.35 4.32
CA GLU A 210 10.56 22.32 4.73
C GLU A 210 11.94 21.66 4.95
N LEU A 211 11.98 20.50 5.62
CA LEU A 211 13.22 19.78 5.88
C LEU A 211 13.87 19.28 4.58
N ALA A 212 13.06 18.72 3.66
CA ALA A 212 13.54 18.23 2.38
C ALA A 212 14.08 19.37 1.51
N GLU A 213 13.36 20.50 1.45
CA GLU A 213 13.77 21.69 0.69
C GLU A 213 15.04 22.35 1.27
N ALA A 214 15.19 22.36 2.59
CA ALA A 214 16.39 22.89 3.24
C ALA A 214 17.62 21.96 3.11
N GLY A 215 17.44 20.71 2.66
CA GLY A 215 18.50 19.69 2.72
C GLY A 215 18.94 19.34 4.15
N ALA A 216 18.19 19.77 5.17
CA ALA A 216 18.49 19.59 6.59
C ALA A 216 18.00 18.24 7.12
N VAL A 217 17.98 17.23 6.25
CA VAL A 217 17.49 15.89 6.57
C VAL A 217 18.66 15.04 7.03
N GLU A 218 18.66 14.66 8.31
CA GLU A 218 19.62 13.66 8.79
C GLU A 218 19.57 12.40 7.90
N PRO A 219 20.72 11.84 7.50
CA PRO A 219 20.74 10.58 6.76
C PRO A 219 19.95 9.52 7.52
N LEU A 220 19.25 8.64 6.80
CA LEU A 220 18.49 7.55 7.42
C LEU A 220 19.43 6.58 8.16
N ARG A 221 19.67 6.85 9.43
CA ARG A 221 20.45 5.96 10.30
C ARG A 221 19.63 4.72 10.60
N TYR A 222 20.26 3.56 10.47
CA TYR A 222 19.65 2.29 10.86
C TYR A 222 19.39 2.27 12.38
N SER A 223 18.20 1.81 12.78
CA SER A 223 17.96 1.45 14.18
C SER A 223 18.95 0.36 14.60
N GLN A 224 19.22 0.20 15.90
CA GLN A 224 20.12 -0.86 16.35
C GLN A 224 19.65 -2.25 15.90
N VAL A 225 18.35 -2.52 16.04
CA VAL A 225 17.74 -3.74 15.51
C VAL A 225 17.93 -3.84 13.99
N GLY A 226 17.73 -2.75 13.25
CA GLY A 226 17.94 -2.72 11.81
C GLY A 226 19.37 -3.04 11.38
N LYS A 227 20.38 -2.58 12.13
CA LYS A 227 21.79 -2.95 11.90
C LYS A 227 22.02 -4.44 12.10
N HIS A 228 21.45 -5.03 13.16
CA HIS A 228 21.56 -6.46 13.40
C HIS A 228 20.85 -7.28 12.31
N VAL A 229 19.68 -6.85 11.85
CA VAL A 229 18.96 -7.47 10.73
C VAL A 229 19.81 -7.46 9.46
N LEU A 230 20.39 -6.30 9.10
CA LEU A 230 21.27 -6.19 7.93
C LEU A 230 22.48 -7.12 8.05
N ALA A 231 23.12 -7.18 9.23
CA ALA A 231 24.24 -8.08 9.47
C ALA A 231 23.84 -9.55 9.30
N VAL A 232 22.70 -9.97 9.88
CA VAL A 232 22.19 -11.35 9.73
C VAL A 232 21.92 -11.69 8.26
N VAL A 233 21.22 -10.84 7.52
CA VAL A 233 20.92 -11.11 6.11
C VAL A 233 22.20 -11.09 5.25
N LYS A 234 23.19 -10.27 5.61
CA LYS A 234 24.52 -10.26 4.97
C LYS A 234 25.27 -11.56 5.22
N ASP A 235 25.22 -12.10 6.45
CA ASP A 235 25.93 -13.31 6.85
C ASP A 235 25.32 -14.60 6.25
N TYR A 236 23.99 -14.67 6.17
CA TYR A 236 23.27 -15.91 5.82
C TYR A 236 22.59 -15.89 4.44
N GLY A 237 22.63 -14.75 3.73
CA GLY A 237 21.95 -14.58 2.45
C GLY A 237 20.43 -14.38 2.60
N PRO A 238 19.64 -14.74 1.57
CA PRO A 238 18.20 -14.42 1.56
C PRO A 238 17.39 -15.15 2.64
N LEU A 239 16.77 -14.40 3.55
CA LEU A 239 16.02 -14.93 4.70
C LEU A 239 14.59 -14.40 4.78
N GLU A 240 13.66 -15.22 5.28
CA GLU A 240 12.32 -14.84 5.72
C GLU A 240 12.37 -14.10 7.08
N PRO A 241 11.38 -13.23 7.39
CA PRO A 241 11.34 -12.49 8.66
C PRO A 241 11.42 -13.35 9.91
N LEU A 242 10.79 -14.53 9.90
CA LEU A 242 10.81 -15.45 11.03
C LEU A 242 12.19 -16.10 11.22
N GLU A 243 12.93 -16.34 10.14
CA GLU A 243 14.30 -16.88 10.20
C GLU A 243 15.24 -15.85 10.84
N VAL A 244 15.11 -14.57 10.43
CA VAL A 244 15.85 -13.46 11.05
C VAL A 244 15.51 -13.33 12.53
N ALA A 245 14.23 -13.37 12.90
CA ALA A 245 13.79 -13.30 14.30
C ALA A 245 14.51 -14.35 15.18
N ARG A 246 14.52 -15.61 14.72
CA ARG A 246 15.15 -16.73 15.42
C ARG A 246 16.67 -16.57 15.53
N ILE A 247 17.33 -16.04 14.51
CA ILE A 247 18.77 -15.80 14.55
C ILE A 247 19.10 -14.67 15.53
N LEU A 248 18.31 -13.59 15.55
CA LEU A 248 18.50 -12.49 16.51
C LEU A 248 18.29 -12.94 17.96
N GLU A 249 17.30 -13.79 18.21
CA GLU A 249 17.06 -14.39 19.52
C GLU A 249 18.25 -15.28 19.94
N LYS A 250 18.75 -16.15 19.06
CA LYS A 250 19.96 -16.96 19.30
C LYS A 250 21.21 -16.11 19.55
N ARG A 251 21.30 -14.91 18.95
CA ARG A 251 22.38 -13.93 19.17
C ARG A 251 22.18 -13.09 20.43
N GLY A 252 21.13 -13.32 21.22
CA GLY A 252 20.85 -12.57 22.45
C GLY A 252 20.41 -11.12 22.23
N ILE A 253 20.01 -10.76 21.00
CA ILE A 253 19.61 -9.37 20.65
C ILE A 253 18.21 -9.05 21.17
N GLY A 254 17.32 -10.05 21.21
CA GLY A 254 15.95 -9.90 21.71
C GLY A 254 14.99 -10.88 21.06
N HIS A 255 13.80 -11.00 21.66
CA HIS A 255 12.70 -11.77 21.10
C HIS A 255 11.81 -10.88 20.23
N PHE A 256 11.54 -11.33 19.00
CA PHE A 256 10.77 -10.57 18.02
C PHE A 256 9.71 -11.45 17.35
N THR A 257 8.51 -10.90 17.17
CA THR A 257 7.47 -11.55 16.37
C THR A 257 7.77 -11.45 14.88
N GLU A 258 7.15 -12.33 14.08
CA GLU A 258 7.25 -12.28 12.62
C GLU A 258 6.79 -10.93 12.06
N HIS A 259 5.73 -10.34 12.62
CA HIS A 259 5.19 -9.06 12.18
C HIS A 259 6.16 -7.89 12.45
N GLN A 260 6.79 -7.87 13.62
CA GLN A 260 7.82 -6.88 13.95
C GLN A 260 9.04 -7.00 13.03
N MET A 261 9.48 -8.22 12.73
CA MET A 261 10.60 -8.44 11.80
C MET A 261 10.24 -8.06 10.38
N LEU A 262 9.06 -8.44 9.89
CA LEU A 262 8.61 -8.05 8.55
C LEU A 262 8.57 -6.54 8.40
N SER A 263 8.01 -5.83 9.38
CA SER A 263 7.94 -4.36 9.39
C SER A 263 9.33 -3.74 9.39
N THR A 264 10.25 -4.27 10.22
CA THR A 264 11.64 -3.79 10.28
C THR A 264 12.36 -4.02 8.95
N MET A 265 12.22 -5.21 8.36
CA MET A 265 12.86 -5.58 7.10
C MET A 265 12.33 -4.78 5.90
N GLU A 266 11.02 -4.54 5.82
CA GLU A 266 10.45 -3.63 4.81
C GLU A 266 10.94 -2.19 5.03
N ALA A 267 11.09 -1.72 6.27
CA ALA A 267 11.63 -0.37 6.54
C ALA A 267 13.12 -0.19 6.13
N LEU A 268 13.88 -1.30 6.05
CA LEU A 268 15.26 -1.34 5.56
C LEU A 268 15.38 -1.41 4.04
N ARG A 269 14.28 -1.69 3.34
CA ARG A 269 14.27 -1.91 1.88
C ARG A 269 14.77 -0.70 1.08
N ASP A 270 14.44 0.50 1.52
CA ASP A 270 14.69 1.74 0.77
C ASP A 270 15.78 2.61 1.44
N ARG A 271 16.71 2.01 2.21
CA ARG A 271 17.76 2.76 2.89
C ARG A 271 19.09 2.72 2.14
N PHE A 272 19.79 3.84 2.12
CA PHE A 272 21.17 3.98 1.64
C PHE A 272 22.13 3.99 2.85
N PRO A 273 23.37 3.47 2.76
CA PRO A 273 24.00 2.79 1.62
C PRO A 273 23.70 1.29 1.56
N PHE A 274 22.82 0.74 2.40
CA PHE A 274 22.51 -0.70 2.44
C PHE A 274 21.01 -0.92 2.27
N LYS A 275 20.62 -1.62 1.20
CA LYS A 275 19.22 -1.95 0.96
C LYS A 275 18.97 -3.44 1.14
N LEU A 276 17.81 -3.78 1.68
CA LEU A 276 17.27 -5.13 1.52
C LEU A 276 16.44 -5.19 0.23
N SER A 277 16.62 -6.22 -0.60
CA SER A 277 15.75 -6.49 -1.75
C SER A 277 15.00 -7.81 -1.57
N HIS A 278 13.89 -8.01 -2.28
CA HIS A 278 13.19 -9.29 -2.26
C HIS A 278 13.96 -10.36 -3.04
N GLY A 279 14.56 -11.33 -2.32
CA GLY A 279 15.07 -12.58 -2.86
C GLY A 279 13.97 -13.64 -3.12
N GLY A 280 12.72 -13.32 -2.83
CA GLY A 280 11.55 -14.19 -2.99
C GLY A 280 10.24 -13.46 -2.60
N PRO A 281 9.08 -14.12 -2.58
CA PRO A 281 7.81 -13.48 -2.21
C PRO A 281 7.85 -12.78 -0.84
N ARG A 282 8.64 -13.30 0.10
CA ARG A 282 8.86 -12.72 1.43
C ARG A 282 10.31 -12.82 1.95
N LYS A 283 11.25 -13.37 1.15
CA LYS A 283 12.68 -13.42 1.48
C LYS A 283 13.38 -12.11 1.16
N PHE A 284 14.23 -11.63 2.06
CA PHE A 284 15.04 -10.43 1.85
C PHE A 284 16.50 -10.78 1.67
N ALA A 285 17.17 -10.15 0.70
CA ALA A 285 18.58 -10.27 0.39
C ALA A 285 19.30 -8.94 0.64
N TYR A 286 20.56 -8.99 1.09
CA TYR A 286 21.39 -7.82 1.33
C TYR A 286 21.98 -7.29 0.02
N HIS A 287 21.96 -5.96 -0.17
CA HIS A 287 22.67 -5.27 -1.23
C HIS A 287 23.44 -4.07 -0.66
N ASP A 288 24.76 -4.08 -0.86
CA ASP A 288 25.63 -2.94 -0.57
C ASP A 288 25.59 -1.96 -1.75
N LEU A 289 25.27 -0.69 -1.46
CA LEU A 289 25.32 0.41 -2.42
C LEU A 289 26.51 1.34 -2.14
N SER A 290 27.34 1.06 -1.14
CA SER A 290 28.49 1.91 -0.81
C SER A 290 29.55 1.95 -1.93
N GLU A 291 29.60 0.91 -2.77
CA GLU A 291 30.48 0.86 -3.96
C GLU A 291 29.95 1.65 -5.17
N THR A 292 28.70 2.11 -5.15
CA THR A 292 28.17 3.00 -6.22
C THR A 292 28.59 4.47 -6.05
N GLY A 293 29.57 4.73 -5.19
CA GLY A 293 30.20 6.03 -4.93
C GLY A 293 31.20 6.48 -6.01
N GLU A 294 31.02 6.12 -7.27
CA GLU A 294 31.67 6.86 -8.37
C GLU A 294 30.93 8.19 -8.56
N SER A 295 31.48 9.21 -7.91
CA SER A 295 31.36 10.63 -8.23
C SER A 295 30.06 11.11 -8.90
N LEU A 296 29.15 11.66 -8.10
CA LEU A 296 28.31 12.79 -8.53
C LEU A 296 29.16 14.07 -8.68
N SER A 297 30.40 13.96 -9.20
CA SER A 297 31.16 15.11 -9.66
C SER A 297 30.70 15.43 -11.07
N ARG A 298 30.19 16.65 -11.21
CA ARG A 298 29.89 17.31 -12.48
C ARG A 298 30.93 16.95 -13.54
N SER A 299 30.49 16.38 -14.65
CA SER A 299 31.23 16.45 -15.91
C SER A 299 30.22 16.59 -17.05
N ALA A 300 30.33 17.76 -17.70
CA ALA A 300 29.81 18.24 -18.98
C ALA A 300 28.38 17.87 -19.41
#